data_AF-A0A4Y2K0N1-F1
#
_entry.id   AF-A0A4Y2K0N1-F1
#
_cell.length_a   1.000
_cell.length_b   1.000
_cell.length_c   1.000
_cell.angle_alpha   90.00
_cell.angle_beta   90.00
_cell.angle_gamma   90.00
#
_symmetry.space_group_name_H-M   'P 1'
#
loop_
_entity.id
_entity.type
_entity.pdbx_description
1 polymer ?
#
loop_
_entity_poly.entity_id
_entity_poly.type
_entity_poly.pdbx_seq_one_letter_code
_entity_poly.pdbx_strand_id
1 'polypeptide(L)'
;MSASRAIEIPEVRRDRLEEDRHRRAASTANETTEQREARFEENRVSIVQTRELLRQSNLQLEAFKNDPQYDYQVHPNVYIGKMDIVCVHCSAKKFKGESPGICCSPSSTKILYNIVRY
;
A
#
# COMPACT_ATOMS: atom_id res chain seq x y z
N MET A 1 -15.16 12.92 7.99
CA MET A 1 -14.64 14.30 7.84
C MET A 1 -15.83 15.24 7.68
N SER A 2 -15.88 16.41 8.33
CA SER A 2 -17.04 17.30 8.19
C SER A 2 -17.07 17.92 6.79
N ALA A 3 -18.27 18.06 6.22
CA ALA A 3 -18.47 18.63 4.87
C ALA A 3 -17.90 20.04 4.73
N SER A 4 -17.88 20.81 5.82
CA SER A 4 -17.32 22.17 5.87
C SER A 4 -15.81 22.21 5.60
N ARG A 5 -15.05 21.19 6.03
CA ARG A 5 -13.59 21.12 5.81
C ARG A 5 -13.21 20.77 4.37
N ALA A 6 -14.11 20.11 3.63
CA ALA A 6 -13.87 19.68 2.25
C ALA A 6 -13.91 20.86 1.27
N ILE A 7 -14.62 21.94 1.61
CA ILE A 7 -14.82 23.13 0.77
C ILE A 7 -14.05 24.34 1.33
N GLU A 8 -13.19 24.14 2.34
CA GLU A 8 -12.34 25.19 2.90
C GLU A 8 -11.42 25.81 1.82
N ILE A 9 -11.45 27.13 1.73
CA ILE A 9 -10.50 27.91 0.93
C ILE A 9 -9.12 27.91 1.62
N PRO A 10 -8.00 28.06 0.87
CA PRO A 10 -6.64 27.92 1.42
C PRO A 10 -6.33 28.79 2.64
N GLU A 11 -6.81 30.04 2.68
CA GLU A 11 -6.58 30.94 3.83
C GLU A 11 -7.27 30.44 5.10
N VAL A 12 -8.55 30.10 5.01
CA VAL A 12 -9.32 29.56 6.13
C VAL A 12 -8.70 28.25 6.65
N ARG A 13 -8.18 27.41 5.73
CA ARG A 13 -7.45 26.20 6.11
C ARG A 13 -6.16 26.53 6.85
N ARG A 14 -5.41 27.55 6.42
CA ARG A 14 -4.17 27.97 7.08
C ARG A 14 -4.44 28.47 8.49
N ASP A 15 -5.39 29.39 8.64
CA ASP A 15 -5.75 29.97 9.95
C ASP A 15 -6.22 28.88 10.92
N ARG A 16 -7.07 27.96 10.46
CA ARG A 16 -7.52 26.83 11.28
C ARG A 16 -6.36 25.91 11.70
N LEU A 17 -5.42 25.63 10.79
CA LEU A 17 -4.25 24.80 11.11
C LEU A 17 -3.31 25.51 12.11
N GLU A 18 -3.19 26.82 12.02
CA GLU A 18 -2.39 27.61 12.98
C GLU A 18 -3.06 27.64 14.35
N GLU A 19 -4.38 27.80 14.41
CA GLU A 19 -5.15 27.67 15.65
C GLU A 19 -5.01 26.27 16.26
N ASP A 20 -5.08 25.21 15.43
CA ASP A 20 -4.85 23.83 15.86
C ASP A 20 -3.45 23.64 16.45
N ARG A 21 -2.42 24.26 15.86
CA ARG A 21 -1.05 24.24 16.39
C ARG A 21 -0.97 24.93 17.75
N HIS A 22 -1.51 26.14 17.88
CA HIS A 22 -1.53 26.87 19.15
C HIS A 22 -2.25 26.09 20.25
N ARG A 23 -3.42 25.52 19.96
CA ARG A 23 -4.16 24.68 20.91
C ARG A 23 -3.36 23.47 21.37
N ARG A 24 -2.72 22.76 20.44
CA ARG A 24 -1.86 21.61 20.78
C ARG A 24 -0.65 22.03 21.60
N ALA A 25 -0.01 23.13 21.27
CA ALA A 25 1.13 23.64 22.03
C ALA A 25 0.75 23.98 23.47
N ALA A 26 -0.39 24.66 23.68
CA ALA A 26 -0.93 24.96 25.00
C ALA A 26 -1.28 23.68 25.79
N SER A 27 -1.91 22.70 25.14
CA SER A 27 -2.21 21.40 25.76
C SER A 27 -0.96 20.66 26.20
N THR A 28 0.11 20.68 25.40
CA THR A 28 1.38 20.04 25.73
C THR A 28 2.13 20.78 26.85
N ALA A 29 2.01 22.10 26.94
CA ALA A 29 2.65 22.90 27.99
C ALA A 29 2.09 22.59 29.39
N ASN A 30 0.80 22.26 29.48
CA ASN A 30 0.11 21.94 30.74
C ASN A 30 0.02 20.43 31.02
N GLU A 31 0.74 19.61 30.27
CA GLU A 31 0.68 18.16 30.35
C GLU A 31 1.36 17.62 31.63
N THR A 32 0.73 16.67 32.32
CA THR A 32 1.36 15.97 33.45
C THR A 32 2.40 14.95 32.96
N THR A 33 3.25 14.47 33.86
CA THR A 33 4.22 13.40 33.53
C THR A 33 3.54 12.13 33.03
N GLU A 34 2.42 11.72 33.65
CA GLU A 34 1.68 10.51 33.25
C GLU A 34 1.04 10.68 31.87
N GLN A 35 0.45 11.85 31.58
CA GLN A 35 -0.12 12.15 30.26
C GLN A 35 0.96 12.14 29.17
N ARG A 36 2.13 12.69 29.48
CA ARG A 36 3.29 12.68 28.58
C ARG A 36 3.76 11.26 28.28
N GLU A 37 3.86 10.41 29.28
CA GLU A 37 4.25 9.00 29.14
C GLU A 37 3.23 8.22 28.31
N ALA A 38 1.93 8.40 28.59
CA ALA A 38 0.86 7.77 27.82
C ALA A 38 0.90 8.16 26.33
N ARG A 39 1.09 9.47 26.03
CA ARG A 39 1.25 9.94 24.65
C ARG A 39 2.49 9.34 23.97
N PHE A 40 3.60 9.20 24.68
CA PHE A 40 4.78 8.57 24.10
C PHE A 40 4.55 7.10 23.79
N GLU A 41 3.89 6.35 24.68
CA GLU A 41 3.60 4.95 24.44
C GLU A 41 2.61 4.76 23.29
N GLU A 42 1.56 5.58 23.20
CA GLU A 42 0.64 5.59 22.06
C GLU A 42 1.37 5.86 20.74
N ASN A 43 2.26 6.86 20.72
CA ASN A 43 3.09 7.14 19.54
C ASN A 43 4.00 5.97 19.17
N ARG A 44 4.60 5.29 20.16
CA ARG A 44 5.45 4.12 19.91
C ARG A 44 4.64 2.98 19.28
N VAL A 45 3.48 2.67 19.86
CA VAL A 45 2.57 1.65 19.32
C VAL A 45 2.14 2.00 17.90
N SER A 46 1.72 3.25 17.66
CA SER A 46 1.30 3.71 16.33
C SER A 46 2.43 3.60 15.29
N ILE A 47 3.66 3.98 15.63
CA ILE A 47 4.81 3.87 14.73
C ILE A 47 5.11 2.40 14.41
N VAL A 48 5.10 1.52 15.42
CA VAL A 48 5.34 0.08 15.21
C VAL A 48 4.27 -0.52 14.30
N GLN A 49 2.99 -0.25 14.59
CA GLN A 49 1.87 -0.72 13.76
C GLN A 49 1.98 -0.23 12.32
N THR A 50 2.27 1.06 12.12
CA THR A 50 2.41 1.64 10.78
C THR A 50 3.57 1.00 10.03
N ARG A 51 4.72 0.80 10.68
CA ARG A 51 5.88 0.14 10.07
C ARG A 51 5.60 -1.30 9.69
N GLU A 52 4.86 -2.03 10.52
CA GLU A 52 4.50 -3.41 10.28
C GLU A 52 3.53 -3.53 9.09
N LEU A 53 2.51 -2.67 9.03
CA LEU A 53 1.62 -2.59 7.87
C LEU A 53 2.39 -2.27 6.58
N LEU A 54 3.32 -1.31 6.64
CA LEU A 54 4.17 -0.98 5.50
C LEU A 54 5.02 -2.17 5.07
N ARG A 55 5.64 -2.91 6.01
CA ARG A 55 6.40 -4.13 5.72
C ARG A 55 5.53 -5.21 5.05
N GLN A 56 4.36 -5.49 5.60
CA GLN A 56 3.42 -6.48 5.04
C GLN A 56 2.90 -6.12 3.65
N SER A 57 2.91 -4.84 3.31
CA SER A 57 2.43 -4.33 2.02
C SER A 57 3.54 -4.13 0.99
N ASN A 58 4.81 -4.13 1.42
CA ASN A 58 5.95 -3.76 0.59
C ASN A 58 6.55 -4.98 -0.12
N LEU A 59 6.31 -5.05 -1.43
CA LEU A 59 6.84 -6.09 -2.32
C LEU A 59 8.17 -5.71 -2.98
N GLN A 60 8.77 -4.59 -2.59
CA GLN A 60 9.99 -4.09 -3.23
C GLN A 60 11.11 -5.12 -3.06
N LEU A 61 11.60 -5.64 -4.19
CA LEU A 61 12.63 -6.67 -4.30
C LEU A 61 12.25 -8.08 -3.78
N GLU A 62 11.01 -8.32 -3.36
CA GLU A 62 10.61 -9.65 -2.87
C GLU A 62 10.71 -10.74 -3.94
N ALA A 63 10.50 -10.39 -5.21
CA ALA A 63 10.68 -11.29 -6.35
C ALA A 63 12.14 -11.79 -6.53
N PHE A 64 13.14 -11.07 -6.02
CA PHE A 64 14.54 -11.52 -6.10
C PHE A 64 14.88 -12.58 -5.06
N LYS A 65 14.15 -12.62 -3.95
CA LYS A 65 14.37 -13.62 -2.90
C LYS A 65 13.89 -15.01 -3.34
N ASN A 66 12.88 -15.07 -4.23
CA ASN A 66 12.27 -16.30 -4.73
C ASN A 66 12.08 -17.34 -3.60
N ASP A 67 11.47 -16.93 -2.49
CA ASP A 67 11.23 -17.82 -1.36
C ASP A 67 10.09 -18.78 -1.73
N PRO A 68 10.35 -20.09 -1.93
CA PRO A 68 9.30 -21.03 -2.33
C PRO A 68 8.27 -21.29 -1.23
N GLN A 69 8.57 -20.87 0.01
CA GLN A 69 7.70 -21.05 1.17
C GLN A 69 6.74 -19.87 1.37
N TYR A 70 6.92 -18.78 0.61
CA TYR A 70 6.06 -17.62 0.64
C TYR A 70 4.93 -17.77 -0.38
N ASP A 71 3.69 -17.88 0.10
CA ASP A 71 2.52 -17.88 -0.77
C ASP A 71 2.23 -16.45 -1.26
N TYR A 72 2.78 -16.12 -2.43
CA TYR A 72 2.58 -14.82 -3.06
C TYR A 72 1.13 -14.60 -3.52
N GLN A 73 0.29 -15.65 -3.60
CA GLN A 73 -1.11 -15.53 -4.04
C GLN A 73 -2.00 -14.87 -2.96
N VAL A 74 -1.64 -15.03 -1.68
CA VAL A 74 -2.41 -14.46 -0.55
C VAL A 74 -1.93 -13.06 -0.15
N HIS A 75 -0.91 -12.51 -0.81
CA HIS A 75 -0.38 -11.21 -0.45
C HIS A 75 -1.41 -10.09 -0.71
N PRO A 76 -1.71 -9.18 0.25
CA PRO A 76 -2.78 -8.19 0.15
C PRO A 76 -2.73 -7.30 -1.12
N ASN A 77 -1.52 -7.03 -1.60
CA ASN A 77 -1.25 -6.22 -2.79
C ASN A 77 -0.95 -7.01 -4.08
N VAL A 78 -0.98 -8.35 -4.05
CA VAL A 78 -0.80 -9.17 -5.26
C VAL A 78 -2.17 -9.56 -5.78
N TYR A 79 -2.53 -9.05 -6.96
CA TYR A 79 -3.73 -9.46 -7.68
C TYR A 79 -3.34 -9.92 -9.08
N ILE A 80 -3.25 -11.25 -9.25
CA ILE A 80 -3.10 -11.87 -10.57
C ILE A 80 -4.51 -12.00 -11.15
N GLY A 81 -4.86 -11.13 -12.11
CA GLY A 81 -6.18 -11.13 -12.74
C GLY A 81 -6.49 -12.41 -13.53
N LYS A 82 -7.68 -12.52 -14.13
CA LYS A 82 -8.00 -13.68 -14.99
C LYS A 82 -7.30 -13.57 -16.36
N MET A 83 -6.89 -14.72 -16.90
CA MET A 83 -6.45 -14.86 -18.29
C MET A 83 -7.65 -15.12 -19.20
N ASP A 84 -8.51 -14.14 -19.38
CA ASP A 84 -9.74 -14.24 -20.17
C ASP A 84 -9.71 -13.44 -21.47
N ILE A 85 -8.69 -12.61 -21.67
CA ILE A 85 -8.51 -11.85 -22.90
C ILE A 85 -7.82 -12.72 -23.95
N VAL A 86 -8.44 -12.86 -25.12
CA VAL A 86 -7.83 -13.58 -26.24
C VAL A 86 -6.98 -12.61 -27.07
N CYS A 87 -5.73 -12.98 -27.32
CA CYS A 87 -4.85 -12.22 -28.18
C CYS A 87 -5.28 -12.36 -29.65
N VAL A 88 -5.46 -11.23 -30.33
CA VAL A 88 -5.86 -11.21 -31.76
C VAL A 88 -4.79 -11.75 -32.71
N HIS A 89 -3.51 -11.77 -32.29
CA HIS A 89 -2.39 -12.17 -33.14
C HIS A 89 -2.07 -13.67 -33.06
N CYS A 90 -2.16 -14.27 -31.89
CA CYS A 90 -1.78 -15.68 -31.66
C CYS A 90 -2.91 -16.54 -31.07
N SER A 91 -4.08 -15.96 -30.81
CA SER A 91 -5.23 -16.62 -30.15
C SER A 91 -4.96 -17.16 -28.73
N ALA A 92 -3.80 -16.86 -28.13
CA ALA A 92 -3.51 -17.23 -26.76
C ALA A 92 -4.33 -16.38 -25.77
N LYS A 93 -4.69 -16.98 -24.62
CA LYS A 93 -5.26 -16.24 -23.50
C LYS A 93 -4.18 -15.41 -22.80
N LYS A 94 -4.50 -14.18 -22.41
CA LYS A 94 -3.60 -13.21 -21.78
C LYS A 94 -4.29 -12.46 -20.65
N PHE A 95 -3.48 -11.82 -19.79
CA PHE A 95 -4.02 -10.93 -18.75
C PHE A 95 -4.38 -9.54 -19.30
N LYS A 96 -5.28 -8.84 -18.62
CA LYS A 96 -5.68 -7.46 -18.96
C LYS A 96 -4.53 -6.46 -18.99
N GLY A 97 -3.57 -6.60 -18.10
CA GLY A 97 -2.39 -5.74 -18.00
C GLY A 97 -1.11 -6.32 -18.62
N GLU A 98 -1.19 -7.44 -19.35
CA GLU A 98 -0.02 -8.07 -19.92
C GLU A 98 0.64 -7.19 -20.99
N SER A 99 1.96 -7.05 -20.93
CA SER A 99 2.72 -6.31 -21.94
C SER A 99 2.49 -6.90 -23.34
N PRO A 100 2.32 -6.05 -24.37
CA PRO A 100 2.10 -6.52 -25.74
C PRO A 100 3.17 -7.53 -26.19
N GLY A 101 2.76 -8.59 -26.86
CA GLY A 101 3.68 -9.57 -27.45
C GLY A 101 4.22 -10.63 -26.49
N ILE A 102 3.99 -10.53 -25.17
CA ILE A 102 4.35 -11.60 -24.23
C ILE A 102 3.63 -12.89 -24.65
N CYS A 103 2.30 -12.97 -24.67
CA CYS A 103 1.57 -14.15 -25.13
C CYS A 103 1.91 -14.68 -26.54
N CYS A 104 2.55 -13.87 -27.39
CA CYS A 104 2.96 -14.25 -28.75
C CYS A 104 4.40 -14.78 -28.83
N SER A 105 5.16 -14.69 -27.74
CA SER A 105 6.56 -15.10 -27.70
C SER A 105 6.68 -16.62 -27.47
N PRO A 106 7.65 -17.31 -28.11
CA PRO A 106 7.88 -18.75 -27.89
C PRO A 106 8.25 -19.10 -26.45
N SER A 107 8.84 -18.14 -25.72
CA SER A 107 9.21 -18.25 -24.30
C SER A 107 8.01 -18.24 -23.34
N SER A 108 6.82 -17.91 -23.82
CA SER A 108 5.64 -17.66 -22.99
C SER A 108 4.97 -18.93 -22.49
N THR A 109 5.21 -20.04 -23.19
CA THR A 109 4.89 -21.38 -22.69
C THR A 109 5.68 -21.68 -21.41
N LYS A 110 6.95 -21.28 -21.30
CA LYS A 110 7.76 -21.52 -20.08
C LYS A 110 7.36 -20.63 -18.90
N ILE A 111 6.89 -19.41 -19.16
CA ILE A 111 6.45 -18.49 -18.10
C ILE A 111 5.15 -19.01 -17.45
N LEU A 112 4.20 -19.51 -18.24
CA LEU A 112 2.94 -20.07 -17.72
C LEU A 112 3.16 -21.35 -16.90
N TYR A 113 4.11 -22.21 -17.28
CA TYR A 113 4.41 -23.44 -16.54
C TYR A 113 5.02 -23.18 -15.14
N ASN A 114 5.70 -22.04 -14.94
CA ASN A 114 6.33 -21.71 -13.66
C ASN A 114 5.44 -20.88 -12.72
N ILE A 115 4.40 -20.21 -13.24
CA ILE A 115 3.43 -19.46 -12.42
C ILE A 115 2.33 -20.38 -11.87
N VAL A 116 2.05 -21.52 -12.49
CA VAL A 116 0.98 -22.46 -12.08
C VAL A 116 1.49 -23.57 -11.15
N ARG A 117 2.78 -23.58 -10.79
CA ARG A 117 3.38 -24.65 -9.95
C ARG A 117 3.91 -24.23 -8.58
N TYR A 118 3.55 -23.03 -8.11
CA TYR A 118 3.71 -22.64 -6.71
C TYR A 118 2.45 -21.93 -6.21
#